data_AF-A0A519Y1J2-F1
#
_entry.id   AF-A0A519Y1J2-F1
#
_cell.length_a   1.000
_cell.length_b   1.000
_cell.length_c   1.000
_cell.angle_alpha   90.00
_cell.angle_beta   90.00
_cell.angle_gamma   90.00
#
_symmetry.space_group_name_H-M   'P 1'
#
loop_
_entity.id
_entity.type
_entity.pdbx_description
1 polymer ?
#
loop_
_entity_poly.entity_id
_entity_poly.type
_entity_poly.pdbx_seq_one_letter_code
_entity_poly.pdbx_strand_id
1 'polypeptide(L)'
;MPKIYNYLTKNYLTTNALLSQAGRGLWLLLLVLLSAPAARATHIVGGEMDLQYVSGNTYQLTLNLYFDAVNGQPGALDADLTAGIFDKATNRPMATVRLPLLNNTFVSYTNPACTVGSLSTKALVYRSTVDLPPGTYNAPQGYYVAVERCCRNNAISNIIAPGNAAQTFYLEFPAVLRRGQPFRDSTPRVFPPLADYACLGETFTYDFAGQDPDGDSLVYDMVTPLNGHSTPVEP
;
A
#
# COMPACT_ATOMS: atom_id res chain seq x y z
N MET A 1 -11.44 -46.27 77.30
CA MET A 1 -10.62 -45.30 76.53
C MET A 1 -9.55 -46.10 75.82
N PRO A 2 -9.27 -45.92 74.50
CA PRO A 2 -9.54 -44.77 73.62
C PRO A 2 -10.62 -45.01 72.55
N LYS A 3 -11.17 -43.93 72.02
CA LYS A 3 -12.12 -43.90 70.88
C LYS A 3 -11.35 -43.78 69.56
N ILE A 4 -11.66 -44.63 68.59
CA ILE A 4 -11.22 -44.53 67.19
C ILE A 4 -12.39 -43.95 66.40
N TYR A 5 -12.20 -42.82 65.71
CA TYR A 5 -13.19 -42.27 64.77
C TYR A 5 -12.69 -42.49 63.34
N ASN A 6 -13.42 -43.30 62.57
CA ASN A 6 -13.29 -43.39 61.12
C ASN A 6 -14.20 -42.34 60.48
N TYR A 7 -13.64 -41.42 59.70
CA TYR A 7 -14.41 -40.53 58.83
C TYR A 7 -14.50 -41.15 57.43
N LEU A 8 -15.71 -41.58 57.05
CA LEU A 8 -16.08 -41.86 55.66
C LEU A 8 -16.59 -40.55 55.04
N THR A 9 -15.88 -39.97 54.09
CA THR A 9 -16.38 -38.87 53.26
C THR A 9 -17.12 -39.44 52.05
N LYS A 10 -18.42 -39.13 51.95
CA LYS A 10 -19.24 -39.35 50.75
C LYS A 10 -18.78 -38.40 49.64
N ASN A 11 -18.35 -38.94 48.51
CA ASN A 11 -18.19 -38.18 47.27
C ASN A 11 -19.56 -37.79 46.72
N TYR A 12 -19.87 -36.49 46.72
CA TYR A 12 -20.91 -35.92 45.87
C TYR A 12 -20.24 -35.34 44.62
N LEU A 13 -20.47 -35.97 43.47
CA LEU A 13 -20.13 -35.41 42.16
C LEU A 13 -21.09 -34.24 41.89
N THR A 14 -20.57 -33.01 41.89
CA THR A 14 -21.31 -31.81 41.50
C THR A 14 -21.26 -31.62 39.98
N THR A 15 -22.31 -32.07 39.30
CA THR A 15 -22.61 -31.79 37.89
C THR A 15 -23.12 -30.36 37.70
N ASN A 16 -22.31 -29.33 37.97
CA ASN A 16 -22.71 -27.92 37.73
C ASN A 16 -21.60 -27.00 37.19
N ALA A 17 -20.42 -27.50 36.84
CA ALA A 17 -19.30 -26.65 36.42
C ALA A 17 -19.16 -26.47 34.89
N LEU A 18 -19.88 -27.23 34.06
CA LEU A 18 -19.67 -27.23 32.60
C LEU A 18 -20.57 -26.27 31.82
N LEU A 19 -21.70 -25.81 32.39
CA LEU A 19 -22.63 -24.90 31.72
C LEU A 19 -22.29 -23.40 31.89
N SER A 20 -21.45 -23.02 32.86
CA SER A 20 -21.14 -21.61 33.15
C SER A 20 -19.90 -21.07 32.41
N GLN A 21 -18.99 -21.94 31.97
CA GLN A 21 -17.79 -21.53 31.24
C GLN A 21 -18.07 -21.24 29.75
N ALA A 22 -18.99 -21.99 29.14
CA ALA A 22 -19.40 -21.78 27.75
C ALA A 22 -20.03 -20.39 27.53
N GLY A 23 -20.88 -19.93 28.46
CA GLY A 23 -21.48 -18.60 28.40
C GLY A 23 -20.44 -17.49 28.58
N ARG A 24 -19.52 -17.61 29.55
CA ARG A 24 -18.47 -16.61 29.80
C ARG A 24 -17.50 -16.46 28.63
N GLY A 25 -17.11 -17.57 27.99
CA GLY A 25 -16.26 -17.54 26.80
C GLY A 25 -16.96 -16.86 25.61
N LEU A 26 -18.25 -17.11 25.43
CA LEU A 26 -19.05 -16.49 24.36
C LEU A 26 -19.21 -14.97 24.57
N TRP A 27 -19.43 -14.51 25.81
CA TRP A 27 -19.50 -13.08 26.14
C TRP A 27 -18.17 -12.36 25.94
N LEU A 28 -17.05 -12.99 26.32
CA LEU A 28 -15.71 -12.45 26.06
C LEU A 28 -15.40 -12.39 24.56
N LEU A 29 -15.80 -13.41 23.79
CA LEU A 29 -15.65 -13.42 22.33
C LEU A 29 -16.52 -12.32 21.68
N LEU A 30 -17.76 -12.13 22.15
CA LEU A 30 -18.64 -11.06 21.67
C LEU A 30 -18.07 -9.67 21.97
N LEU A 31 -17.54 -9.47 23.19
CA LEU A 31 -16.89 -8.22 23.59
C LEU A 31 -15.63 -7.93 22.76
N VAL A 32 -14.84 -8.96 22.43
CA VAL A 32 -13.69 -8.85 21.54
C VAL A 32 -14.12 -8.51 20.10
N LEU A 33 -15.17 -9.16 19.58
CA LEU A 33 -15.71 -8.90 18.24
C LEU A 33 -16.36 -7.50 18.12
N LEU A 34 -16.98 -6.99 19.19
CA LEU A 34 -17.52 -5.63 19.28
C LEU A 34 -16.44 -4.56 19.45
N SER A 35 -15.22 -4.94 19.84
CA SER A 35 -14.08 -4.05 19.98
C SER A 35 -13.18 -4.00 18.75
N ALA A 36 -13.49 -4.78 17.70
CA ALA A 36 -12.77 -4.72 16.44
C ALA A 36 -13.01 -3.34 15.81
N PRO A 37 -11.95 -2.53 15.58
CA PRO A 37 -12.12 -1.25 14.92
C PRO A 37 -12.69 -1.49 13.52
N ALA A 38 -13.70 -0.70 13.14
CA ALA A 38 -14.17 -0.69 11.76
C ALA A 38 -13.03 -0.16 10.88
N ALA A 39 -12.32 -1.06 10.19
CA ALA A 39 -11.33 -0.66 9.21
C ALA A 39 -12.06 0.07 8.06
N ARG A 40 -11.83 1.36 7.94
CA ARG A 40 -12.40 2.21 6.89
C ARG A 40 -11.29 2.99 6.19
N ALA A 41 -10.51 2.30 5.38
CA ALA A 41 -9.59 3.00 4.48
C ALA A 41 -10.37 3.49 3.24
N THR A 42 -10.48 4.80 3.05
CA THR A 42 -10.97 5.40 1.79
C THR A 42 -10.27 6.72 1.58
N HIS A 43 -9.22 6.79 0.76
CA HIS A 43 -8.46 8.05 0.66
C HIS A 43 -7.46 8.15 -0.50
N ILE A 44 -7.09 7.06 -1.17
CA ILE A 44 -6.05 7.14 -2.20
C ILE A 44 -6.66 7.67 -3.50
N VAL A 45 -6.07 8.76 -4.01
CA VAL A 45 -6.38 9.36 -5.30
C VAL A 45 -5.59 8.66 -6.41
N GLY A 46 -4.31 8.38 -6.15
CA GLY A 46 -3.40 7.74 -7.09
C GLY A 46 -1.96 7.79 -6.56
N GLY A 47 -1.00 7.58 -7.45
CA GLY A 47 0.41 7.60 -7.11
C GLY A 47 1.26 6.91 -8.16
N GLU A 48 2.57 7.01 -7.98
CA GLU A 48 3.58 6.53 -8.90
C GLU A 48 4.81 6.05 -8.16
N MET A 49 5.55 5.14 -8.78
CA MET A 49 6.81 4.63 -8.26
C MET A 49 7.96 5.06 -9.17
N ASP A 50 9.12 5.31 -8.57
CA ASP A 50 10.38 5.50 -9.28
C ASP A 50 11.51 4.69 -8.64
N LEU A 51 12.44 4.23 -9.47
CA LEU A 51 13.66 3.54 -9.07
C LEU A 51 14.85 4.26 -9.73
N GLN A 52 15.80 4.70 -8.92
CA GLN A 52 16.80 5.67 -9.36
C GLN A 52 18.19 5.22 -8.93
N TYR A 53 19.12 5.15 -9.87
CA TYR A 53 20.49 4.75 -9.57
C TYR A 53 21.17 5.78 -8.65
N VAL A 54 21.84 5.31 -7.59
CA VAL A 54 22.59 6.16 -6.65
C VAL A 54 24.09 5.95 -6.83
N SER A 55 24.58 4.75 -6.48
CA SER A 55 25.98 4.38 -6.65
C SER A 55 26.18 2.88 -6.49
N GLY A 56 27.18 2.31 -7.17
CA GLY A 56 27.50 0.88 -7.05
C GLY A 56 26.34 -0.02 -7.51
N ASN A 57 25.74 -0.73 -6.56
CA ASN A 57 24.53 -1.54 -6.75
C ASN A 57 23.31 -0.92 -6.03
N THR A 58 23.47 0.27 -5.45
CA THR A 58 22.44 0.92 -4.64
C THR A 58 21.55 1.79 -5.52
N TYR A 59 20.25 1.59 -5.36
CA TYR A 59 19.19 2.36 -5.97
C TYR A 59 18.29 2.96 -4.89
N GLN A 60 17.63 4.06 -5.22
CA GLN A 60 16.58 4.65 -4.40
C GLN A 60 15.23 4.24 -4.98
N LEU A 61 14.44 3.54 -4.17
CA LEU A 61 13.06 3.20 -4.48
C LEU A 61 12.14 4.22 -3.80
N THR A 62 11.30 4.87 -4.58
CA THR A 62 10.33 5.86 -4.12
C THR A 62 8.92 5.45 -4.54
N LEU A 63 7.95 5.65 -3.65
CA LEU A 63 6.52 5.68 -3.97
C LEU A 63 5.99 7.05 -3.55
N ASN A 64 5.48 7.81 -4.50
CA ASN A 64 4.67 8.99 -4.24
C ASN A 64 3.21 8.56 -4.22
N LEU A 65 2.50 8.86 -3.14
CA LEU A 65 1.09 8.53 -2.95
C LEU A 65 0.28 9.81 -2.77
N TYR A 66 -0.81 9.95 -3.52
CA TYR A 66 -1.72 11.09 -3.45
C TYR A 66 -2.94 10.75 -2.60
N PHE A 67 -3.09 11.45 -1.49
CA PHE A 67 -4.10 11.21 -0.46
C PHE A 67 -5.15 12.32 -0.45
N ASP A 68 -6.43 11.97 -0.52
CA ASP A 68 -7.57 12.90 -0.38
C ASP A 68 -7.61 13.45 1.05
N ALA A 69 -7.26 14.72 1.23
CA ALA A 69 -7.22 15.37 2.53
C ALA A 69 -8.60 15.86 3.04
N VAL A 70 -9.64 15.76 2.21
CA VAL A 70 -11.01 16.18 2.54
C VAL A 70 -11.83 14.99 3.03
N ASN A 71 -11.83 13.89 2.26
CA ASN A 71 -12.63 12.70 2.56
C ASN A 71 -11.79 11.57 3.15
N GLY A 72 -10.46 11.68 3.11
CA GLY A 72 -9.57 10.65 3.61
C GLY A 72 -9.57 10.56 5.13
N GLN A 73 -9.63 9.32 5.64
CA GLN A 73 -9.59 9.09 7.08
C GLN A 73 -8.16 9.28 7.63
N PRO A 74 -7.95 10.10 8.68
CA PRO A 74 -6.62 10.33 9.23
C PRO A 74 -5.89 9.06 9.69
N GLY A 75 -6.63 8.06 10.18
CA GLY A 75 -6.07 6.76 10.60
C GLY A 75 -5.61 5.86 9.45
N ALA A 76 -5.84 6.28 8.21
CA ALA A 76 -5.42 5.56 7.01
C ALA A 76 -4.10 6.11 6.44
N LEU A 77 -3.41 6.99 7.19
CA LEU A 77 -2.05 7.42 6.90
C LEU A 77 -1.06 6.40 7.46
N ASP A 78 -0.49 5.59 6.60
CA ASP A 78 0.50 4.60 7.00
C ASP A 78 1.86 5.23 7.29
N ALA A 79 2.48 4.84 8.40
CA ALA A 79 3.85 5.26 8.74
C ALA A 79 4.89 4.64 7.79
N ASP A 80 4.57 3.49 7.20
CA ASP A 80 5.38 2.82 6.20
C ASP A 80 4.54 1.90 5.31
N LEU A 81 5.09 1.63 4.13
CA LEU A 81 4.56 0.71 3.13
C LEU A 81 5.55 -0.41 2.87
N THR A 82 5.06 -1.54 2.37
CA THR A 82 5.89 -2.68 2.00
C THR A 82 5.88 -2.86 0.50
N ALA A 83 7.07 -2.82 -0.11
CA ALA A 83 7.28 -3.13 -1.52
C ALA A 83 7.85 -4.53 -1.68
N GLY A 84 7.24 -5.35 -2.52
CA GLY A 84 7.80 -6.64 -2.94
C GLY A 84 8.55 -6.50 -4.26
N ILE A 85 9.74 -7.10 -4.36
CA ILE A 85 10.51 -7.22 -5.60
C ILE A 85 10.41 -8.66 -6.09
N PHE A 86 10.14 -8.85 -7.37
CA PHE A 86 9.89 -10.16 -7.97
C PHE A 86 10.63 -10.33 -9.29
N ASP A 87 11.03 -11.57 -9.57
CA ASP A 87 11.51 -11.97 -10.89
C ASP A 87 10.35 -11.96 -11.89
N LYS A 88 10.48 -11.22 -12.99
CA LYS A 88 9.36 -11.01 -13.93
C LYS A 88 8.96 -12.27 -14.69
N ALA A 89 9.93 -13.16 -14.97
CA ALA A 89 9.66 -14.38 -15.75
C ALA A 89 8.89 -15.42 -14.94
N THR A 90 9.20 -15.49 -13.64
CA THR A 90 8.74 -16.59 -12.77
C THR A 90 7.78 -16.15 -11.67
N ASN A 91 7.58 -14.84 -11.48
CA ASN A 91 6.88 -14.24 -10.34
C ASN A 91 7.46 -14.67 -8.98
N ARG A 92 8.72 -15.12 -8.95
CA ARG A 92 9.37 -15.54 -7.71
C ARG A 92 9.69 -14.30 -6.86
N PRO A 93 9.33 -14.27 -5.57
CA PRO A 93 9.73 -13.19 -4.69
C PRO A 93 11.26 -13.17 -4.53
N MET A 94 11.83 -11.98 -4.68
CA MET A 94 13.27 -11.71 -4.58
C MET A 94 13.61 -11.01 -3.26
N ALA A 95 12.83 -10.00 -2.90
CA ALA A 95 13.03 -9.21 -1.70
C ALA A 95 11.75 -8.51 -1.24
N THR A 96 11.73 -8.11 0.02
CA THR A 96 10.72 -7.24 0.61
C THR A 96 11.43 -6.01 1.16
N VAL A 97 10.93 -4.82 0.81
CA VAL A 97 11.53 -3.53 1.15
C VAL A 97 10.53 -2.71 1.93
N ARG A 98 10.90 -2.31 3.15
CA ARG A 98 10.12 -1.35 3.92
C ARG A 98 10.39 0.07 3.42
N LEU A 99 9.31 0.77 3.08
CA LEU A 99 9.32 2.16 2.63
C LEU A 99 8.73 3.05 3.74
N PRO A 100 9.55 3.68 4.59
CA PRO A 100 9.04 4.64 5.58
C PRO A 100 8.49 5.91 4.92
N LEU A 101 7.46 6.50 5.52
CA LEU A 101 6.97 7.83 5.15
C LEU A 101 8.00 8.90 5.54
N LEU A 102 8.50 9.65 4.55
CA LEU A 102 9.48 10.71 4.77
C LEU A 102 8.86 12.11 4.70
N ASN A 103 7.91 12.31 3.79
CA ASN A 103 7.25 13.61 3.59
C ASN A 103 5.74 13.45 3.50
N ASN A 104 5.02 14.41 4.09
CA ASN A 104 3.57 14.55 4.02
C ASN A 104 3.25 16.03 3.84
N THR A 105 3.02 16.45 2.59
CA THR A 105 2.85 17.86 2.24
C THR A 105 1.61 18.05 1.39
N PHE A 106 0.94 19.20 1.53
CA PHE A 106 -0.18 19.54 0.65
C PHE A 106 0.30 19.83 -0.77
N VAL A 107 -0.44 19.31 -1.75
CA VAL A 107 -0.30 19.72 -3.15
C VAL A 107 -0.85 21.13 -3.29
N SER A 108 -0.05 22.01 -3.91
CA SER A 108 -0.43 23.41 -4.11
C SER A 108 -1.29 23.56 -5.36
N TYR A 109 -2.60 23.43 -5.19
CA TYR A 109 -3.57 23.62 -6.26
C TYR A 109 -3.65 25.08 -6.75
N THR A 110 -3.77 25.27 -8.06
CA THR A 110 -4.29 26.54 -8.60
C THR A 110 -5.80 26.57 -8.37
N ASN A 111 -6.39 27.68 -7.91
CA ASN A 111 -7.83 27.76 -7.63
C ASN A 111 -8.57 28.53 -8.74
N PRO A 112 -9.04 27.87 -9.80
CA PRO A 112 -9.83 28.54 -10.83
C PRO A 112 -11.21 28.94 -10.30
N ALA A 113 -11.82 29.95 -10.94
CA ALA A 113 -13.13 30.46 -10.55
C ALA A 113 -14.27 29.42 -10.64
N CYS A 114 -14.05 28.32 -11.38
CA CYS A 114 -15.00 27.24 -11.57
C CYS A 114 -15.01 26.20 -10.42
N THR A 115 -14.09 26.32 -9.45
CA THR A 115 -13.97 25.34 -8.36
C THR A 115 -15.26 25.28 -7.54
N VAL A 116 -16.00 24.17 -7.66
CA VAL A 116 -17.16 23.87 -6.82
C VAL A 116 -16.74 22.86 -5.76
N GLY A 117 -16.74 23.27 -4.49
CA GLY A 117 -16.30 22.45 -3.36
C GLY A 117 -14.83 22.69 -2.98
N SER A 118 -14.31 21.80 -2.15
CA SER A 118 -12.91 21.82 -1.70
C SER A 118 -12.21 20.56 -2.21
N LEU A 119 -11.27 20.72 -3.15
CA LEU A 119 -10.29 19.69 -3.49
C LEU A 119 -9.04 19.96 -2.66
N SER A 120 -8.57 18.94 -1.95
CA SER A 120 -7.34 19.03 -1.19
C SER A 120 -6.66 17.67 -1.19
N THR A 121 -5.40 17.65 -1.62
CA THR A 121 -4.61 16.42 -1.73
C THR A 121 -3.28 16.61 -1.02
N LYS A 122 -2.84 15.55 -0.35
CA LYS A 122 -1.49 15.45 0.22
C LYS A 122 -0.64 14.55 -0.67
N ALA A 123 0.57 14.99 -0.96
CA ALA A 123 1.63 14.15 -1.50
C ALA A 123 2.38 13.50 -0.33
N LEU A 124 2.33 12.18 -0.27
CA LEU A 124 3.03 11.35 0.70
C LEU A 124 4.21 10.68 -0.01
N VAL A 125 5.42 10.89 0.48
CA VAL A 125 6.64 10.31 -0.12
C VAL A 125 7.17 9.20 0.77
N TYR A 126 7.08 7.98 0.27
CA TYR A 126 7.64 6.78 0.89
C TYR A 126 8.91 6.39 0.15
N ARG A 127 10.02 6.17 0.87
CA ARG A 127 11.31 5.99 0.20
C ARG A 127 12.29 5.16 1.01
N SER A 128 13.03 4.31 0.34
CA SER A 128 14.15 3.56 0.90
C SER A 128 15.23 3.34 -0.16
N THR A 129 16.42 2.95 0.29
CA THR A 129 17.46 2.45 -0.59
C THR A 129 17.38 0.93 -0.70
N VAL A 130 17.69 0.40 -1.88
CA VAL A 130 17.72 -1.03 -2.19
C VAL A 130 19.06 -1.37 -2.83
N ASP A 131 19.61 -2.54 -2.47
CA ASP A 131 20.81 -3.07 -3.13
C ASP A 131 20.41 -4.11 -4.17
N LEU A 132 20.81 -3.89 -5.41
CA LEU A 132 20.53 -4.74 -6.56
C LEU A 132 21.83 -5.32 -7.10
N PRO A 133 22.42 -6.35 -6.46
CA PRO A 133 23.69 -6.92 -6.91
C PRO A 133 23.52 -7.67 -8.24
N PRO A 134 24.44 -7.49 -9.22
CA PRO A 134 24.37 -8.16 -10.52
C PRO A 134 24.43 -9.70 -10.47
N GLY A 135 24.92 -10.29 -9.37
CA GLY A 135 24.88 -11.74 -9.17
C GLY A 135 23.46 -12.29 -8.94
N THR A 136 22.54 -11.43 -8.47
CA THR A 136 21.16 -11.78 -8.13
C THR A 136 20.16 -11.22 -9.14
N TYR A 137 20.41 -9.99 -9.62
CA TYR A 137 19.50 -9.24 -10.48
C TYR A 137 19.90 -9.29 -11.97
N ASN A 138 20.12 -10.49 -12.51
CA ASN A 138 20.62 -10.72 -13.87
C ASN A 138 19.64 -11.45 -14.82
N ALA A 139 18.37 -11.62 -14.43
CA ALA A 139 17.37 -12.30 -15.24
C ALA A 139 17.08 -11.53 -16.54
N PRO A 140 17.13 -12.15 -17.73
CA PRO A 140 16.96 -11.44 -19.01
C PRO A 140 15.63 -10.68 -19.17
N GLN A 141 14.57 -11.13 -18.51
CA GLN A 141 13.26 -10.46 -18.53
C GLN A 141 13.15 -9.32 -17.51
N GLY A 142 14.14 -9.14 -16.64
CA GLY A 142 14.13 -8.15 -15.58
C GLY A 142 13.23 -8.54 -14.40
N TYR A 143 12.81 -7.52 -13.67
CA TYR A 143 12.16 -7.62 -12.38
C TYR A 143 11.03 -6.59 -12.31
N TYR A 144 10.16 -6.77 -11.34
CA TYR A 144 9.17 -5.76 -11.01
C TYR A 144 9.07 -5.55 -9.50
N VAL A 145 8.63 -4.36 -9.15
CA VAL A 145 8.29 -3.95 -7.79
C VAL A 145 6.78 -3.74 -7.73
N ALA A 146 6.15 -4.28 -6.69
CA ALA A 146 4.73 -4.09 -6.42
C ALA A 146 4.53 -3.59 -4.98
N VAL A 147 3.73 -2.54 -4.85
CA VAL A 147 3.16 -2.10 -3.57
C VAL A 147 1.65 -2.16 -3.73
N GLU A 148 0.99 -2.85 -2.82
CA GLU A 148 -0.47 -2.85 -2.77
C GLU A 148 -0.94 -2.05 -1.57
N ARG A 149 -1.97 -1.26 -1.79
CA ARG A 149 -2.75 -0.71 -0.70
C ARG A 149 -4.23 -0.82 -0.99
N CYS A 150 -4.93 -1.36 -0.01
CA CYS A 150 -6.30 -0.99 0.21
C CYS A 150 -6.33 0.49 0.66
N CYS A 151 -7.25 1.33 0.22
CA CYS A 151 -8.49 1.10 -0.51
C CYS A 151 -8.81 2.39 -1.25
N ARG A 152 -9.54 2.28 -2.37
CA ARG A 152 -9.87 3.48 -3.17
C ARG A 152 -10.87 4.38 -2.47
N ASN A 153 -10.92 5.64 -2.92
CA ASN A 153 -11.85 6.63 -2.39
C ASN A 153 -13.32 6.25 -2.68
N ASN A 154 -14.18 6.25 -1.66
CA ASN A 154 -15.61 5.95 -1.81
C ASN A 154 -16.39 6.96 -2.66
N ALA A 155 -15.86 8.17 -2.86
CA ALA A 155 -16.48 9.16 -3.74
C ALA A 155 -16.40 8.78 -5.23
N ILE A 156 -15.58 7.77 -5.58
CA ILE A 156 -15.46 7.27 -6.94
C ILE A 156 -16.76 6.57 -7.35
N SER A 157 -17.45 7.12 -8.36
CA SER A 157 -18.77 6.64 -8.80
C SER A 157 -18.73 5.64 -9.96
N ASN A 158 -17.57 5.41 -10.58
CA ASN A 158 -17.41 4.57 -11.77
C ASN A 158 -16.83 3.17 -11.49
N ILE A 159 -16.69 2.77 -10.23
CA ILE A 159 -16.27 1.41 -9.85
C ILE A 159 -17.19 0.83 -8.78
N ILE A 160 -17.35 -0.50 -8.79
CA ILE A 160 -18.17 -1.22 -7.80
C ILE A 160 -17.39 -1.31 -6.49
N ALA A 161 -18.01 -0.88 -5.38
CA ALA A 161 -17.45 -0.93 -4.02
C ALA A 161 -16.01 -0.39 -3.91
N PRO A 162 -15.75 0.92 -4.17
CA PRO A 162 -14.42 1.51 -4.16
C PRO A 162 -13.62 1.24 -2.89
N GLY A 163 -14.27 1.34 -1.72
CA GLY A 163 -13.65 1.09 -0.42
C GLY A 163 -13.25 -0.37 -0.16
N ASN A 164 -13.55 -1.30 -1.08
CA ASN A 164 -13.07 -2.68 -1.04
C ASN A 164 -12.11 -3.00 -2.20
N ALA A 165 -11.85 -2.05 -3.09
CA ALA A 165 -10.95 -2.23 -4.22
C ALA A 165 -9.53 -1.79 -3.83
N ALA A 166 -8.56 -2.67 -4.06
CA ALA A 166 -7.17 -2.38 -3.85
C ALA A 166 -6.61 -1.50 -4.97
N GLN A 167 -5.47 -0.88 -4.69
CA GLN A 167 -4.64 -0.21 -5.68
C GLN A 167 -3.25 -0.83 -5.64
N THR A 168 -2.80 -1.29 -6.81
CA THR A 168 -1.44 -1.81 -6.97
C THR A 168 -0.61 -0.78 -7.72
N PHE A 169 0.48 -0.34 -7.11
CA PHE A 169 1.54 0.44 -7.73
C PHE A 169 2.59 -0.52 -8.24
N TYR A 170 2.95 -0.38 -9.51
CA TYR A 170 3.77 -1.34 -10.24
C TYR A 170 4.87 -0.61 -11.01
N LEU A 171 6.09 -1.12 -10.90
CA LEU A 171 7.27 -0.62 -11.59
C LEU A 171 8.09 -1.79 -12.09
N GLU A 172 8.49 -1.78 -13.35
CA GLU A 172 9.42 -2.77 -13.91
C GLU A 172 10.81 -2.16 -14.03
N PHE A 173 11.84 -3.00 -13.90
CA PHE A 173 13.22 -2.62 -14.20
C PHE A 173 13.96 -3.79 -14.85
N PRO A 174 14.90 -3.53 -15.77
CA PRO A 174 15.65 -4.58 -16.46
C PRO A 174 16.66 -5.26 -15.52
N ALA A 175 17.32 -6.30 -16.01
CA ALA A 175 18.52 -6.80 -15.33
C ALA A 175 19.56 -5.69 -15.17
N VAL A 176 20.22 -5.64 -14.01
CA VAL A 176 21.32 -4.70 -13.74
C VAL A 176 22.66 -5.16 -14.36
N LEU A 177 22.58 -6.09 -15.31
CA LEU A 177 23.70 -6.62 -16.07
C LEU A 177 23.30 -6.69 -17.55
N ARG A 178 24.12 -6.10 -18.42
CA ARG A 178 23.93 -6.16 -19.87
C ARG A 178 25.24 -6.56 -20.52
N ARG A 179 25.23 -7.67 -21.26
CA ARG A 179 26.42 -8.24 -21.94
C ARG A 179 27.61 -8.45 -20.97
N GLY A 180 27.34 -8.91 -19.76
CA GLY A 180 28.36 -9.19 -18.75
C GLY A 180 28.95 -7.96 -18.06
N GLN A 181 28.44 -6.75 -18.34
CA GLN A 181 28.84 -5.51 -17.70
C GLN A 181 27.71 -4.95 -16.83
N PRO A 182 28.00 -4.23 -15.74
CA PRO A 182 26.98 -3.52 -14.97
C PRO A 182 26.15 -2.63 -15.88
N PHE A 183 24.83 -2.79 -15.82
CA PHE A 183 23.87 -1.93 -16.48
C PHE A 183 23.16 -1.11 -15.42
N ARG A 184 23.28 0.20 -15.54
CA ARG A 184 22.73 1.18 -14.61
C ARG A 184 21.68 1.94 -15.37
N ASP A 185 20.50 1.98 -14.79
CA ASP A 185 19.30 2.47 -15.43
C ASP A 185 18.37 2.98 -14.35
N SER A 186 17.79 4.15 -14.57
CA SER A 186 16.83 4.77 -13.68
C SER A 186 15.52 4.91 -14.43
N THR A 187 14.41 4.75 -13.74
CA THR A 187 13.12 4.97 -14.37
C THR A 187 12.95 6.44 -14.77
N PRO A 188 12.07 6.73 -15.74
CA PRO A 188 11.59 8.07 -15.96
C PRO A 188 11.00 8.65 -14.67
N ARG A 189 11.21 9.94 -14.45
CA ARG A 189 10.43 10.70 -13.49
C ARG A 189 9.31 11.40 -14.21
N VAL A 190 8.10 11.05 -13.83
CA VAL A 190 6.90 11.81 -14.16
C VAL A 190 6.73 12.97 -13.16
N PHE A 191 6.09 14.02 -13.66
CA PHE A 191 5.86 15.35 -13.10
C PHE A 191 5.70 15.52 -11.59
N PRO A 192 5.79 16.78 -11.10
CA PRO A 192 5.20 17.13 -9.81
C PRO A 192 3.70 16.75 -9.73
N PRO A 193 3.18 16.57 -8.51
CA PRO A 193 1.79 16.24 -8.24
C PRO A 193 0.81 17.08 -9.05
N LEU A 194 -0.21 16.41 -9.62
CA LEU A 194 -1.33 17.06 -10.30
C LEU A 194 -2.01 18.09 -9.40
N ALA A 195 -2.02 19.35 -9.84
CA ALA A 195 -2.50 20.49 -9.06
C ALA A 195 -3.59 21.31 -9.79
N ASP A 196 -4.21 20.74 -10.83
CA ASP A 196 -5.16 21.43 -11.70
C ASP A 196 -6.59 20.91 -11.54
N TYR A 197 -7.56 21.78 -11.85
CA TYR A 197 -8.98 21.46 -11.86
C TYR A 197 -9.48 21.33 -13.30
N ALA A 198 -10.23 20.27 -13.58
CA ALA A 198 -11.03 20.16 -14.79
C ALA A 198 -12.41 20.78 -14.55
N CYS A 199 -12.67 21.96 -15.13
CA CYS A 199 -13.98 22.62 -15.04
C CYS A 199 -15.01 21.85 -15.90
N LEU A 200 -16.23 21.69 -15.36
CA LEU A 200 -17.29 21.01 -16.10
C LEU A 200 -17.68 21.80 -17.37
N GLY A 201 -17.65 21.12 -18.51
CA GLY A 201 -18.04 21.72 -19.80
C GLY A 201 -16.94 22.54 -20.47
N GLU A 202 -15.73 22.59 -19.90
CA GLU A 202 -14.57 23.25 -20.50
C GLU A 202 -13.53 22.24 -20.98
N THR A 203 -12.78 22.59 -22.02
CA THR A 203 -11.64 21.79 -22.46
C THR A 203 -10.56 21.82 -21.39
N PHE A 204 -10.23 20.66 -20.84
CA PHE A 204 -9.13 20.47 -19.91
C PHE A 204 -7.93 19.90 -20.65
N THR A 205 -6.78 20.57 -20.53
CA THR A 205 -5.51 20.11 -21.09
C THR A 205 -4.54 19.88 -19.95
N TYR A 206 -3.80 18.78 -20.03
CA TYR A 206 -2.74 18.45 -19.08
C TYR A 206 -1.51 17.94 -19.84
N ASP A 207 -0.33 18.29 -19.34
CA ASP A 207 0.95 17.86 -19.92
C ASP A 207 1.39 16.53 -19.28
N PHE A 208 1.62 15.50 -20.11
CA PHE A 208 2.10 14.18 -19.69
C PHE A 208 3.59 13.87 -20.02
N ALA A 209 4.39 14.81 -20.54
CA ALA A 209 5.86 14.83 -20.53
C ALA A 209 6.62 14.44 -19.21
N GLY A 210 7.21 13.25 -19.19
CA GLY A 210 8.19 12.85 -18.18
C GLY A 210 9.60 13.29 -18.56
N GLN A 211 10.55 13.06 -17.67
CA GLN A 211 11.98 13.18 -17.95
C GLN A 211 12.68 11.88 -17.60
N ASP A 212 13.49 11.38 -18.54
CA ASP A 212 14.35 10.23 -18.30
C ASP A 212 15.79 10.70 -18.05
N PRO A 213 16.40 10.38 -16.90
CA PRO A 213 17.75 10.83 -16.59
C PRO A 213 18.84 10.12 -17.41
N ASP A 214 18.54 8.97 -17.99
CA ASP A 214 19.46 8.15 -18.79
C ASP A 214 19.31 8.42 -20.30
N GLY A 215 18.32 9.23 -20.69
CA GLY A 215 18.08 9.68 -22.06
C GLY A 215 17.21 8.71 -22.87
N ASP A 216 16.49 7.84 -22.19
CA ASP A 216 15.59 6.89 -22.84
C ASP A 216 14.35 7.57 -23.42
N SER A 217 13.75 6.92 -24.43
CA SER A 217 12.51 7.40 -25.05
C SER A 217 11.31 7.10 -24.17
N LEU A 218 10.42 8.08 -24.02
CA LEU A 218 9.18 7.93 -23.26
C LEU A 218 8.01 7.55 -24.17
N VAL A 219 7.29 6.50 -23.77
CA VAL A 219 6.07 6.04 -24.44
C VAL A 219 4.98 5.94 -23.40
N TYR A 220 3.77 6.36 -23.77
CA TYR A 220 2.62 6.46 -22.89
C TYR A 220 1.48 5.58 -23.40
N ASP A 221 0.82 4.89 -22.48
CA ASP A 221 -0.40 4.15 -22.75
C ASP A 221 -1.38 4.30 -21.58
N MET A 222 -2.67 4.27 -21.88
CA MET A 222 -3.73 4.31 -20.87
C MET A 222 -4.23 2.90 -20.60
N VAL A 223 -4.01 2.42 -19.39
CA VAL A 223 -4.40 1.08 -18.96
C VAL A 223 -5.49 1.13 -17.89
N THR A 224 -6.23 0.03 -17.74
CA THR A 224 -7.09 -0.14 -16.56
C THR A 224 -6.21 -0.29 -15.32
N PRO A 225 -6.43 0.50 -14.26
CA PRO A 225 -5.63 0.40 -13.04
C PRO A 225 -5.65 -1.01 -12.46
N LEU A 226 -4.47 -1.51 -12.07
CA LEU A 226 -4.31 -2.82 -11.47
C LEU A 226 -5.08 -2.91 -10.14
N ASN A 227 -5.76 -4.04 -9.94
CA ASN A 227 -6.43 -4.37 -8.68
C ASN A 227 -5.59 -5.44 -7.97
N GLY A 228 -5.16 -5.12 -6.77
CA GLY A 228 -4.40 -6.02 -5.89
C GLY A 228 -5.28 -6.98 -5.11
N HIS A 229 -4.65 -7.71 -4.19
CA HIS A 229 -5.27 -8.64 -3.26
C HIS A 229 -5.44 -8.04 -1.86
N SER A 230 -4.82 -6.89 -1.56
CA SER A 230 -5.06 -6.13 -0.32
C SER A 230 -6.55 -5.89 -0.06
N THR A 231 -6.95 -5.93 1.22
CA THR A 231 -8.35 -5.74 1.65
C THR A 231 -8.43 -4.76 2.82
N PRO A 232 -9.61 -4.22 3.20
CA PRO A 232 -9.74 -3.42 4.42
C PRO A 232 -9.21 -4.08 5.69
N VAL A 233 -9.21 -5.42 5.75
CA VAL A 233 -8.77 -6.18 6.93
C VAL A 233 -7.27 -6.50 6.88
N GLU A 234 -6.71 -6.61 5.68
CA GLU A 234 -5.29 -6.83 5.40
C GLU A 234 -4.83 -5.80 4.35
N PRO A 235 -4.58 -4.55 4.79
CA PRO A 235 -4.49 -3.40 3.88
C PRO A 235 -3.17 -3.27 3.13
#